data_AF-A0A537DEG6-F1
#
_entry.id   AF-A0A537DEG6-F1
#
_cell.length_a   1.000
_cell.length_b   1.000
_cell.length_c   1.000
_cell.angle_alpha   90.00
_cell.angle_beta   90.00
_cell.angle_gamma   90.00
#
_symmetry.space_group_name_H-M   'P 1'
#
loop_
_entity.id
_entity.type
_entity.pdbx_description
1 polymer ?
#
loop_
_entity_poly.entity_id
_entity_poly.type
_entity_poly.pdbx_seq_one_letter_code
_entity_poly.pdbx_strand_id
1 'polypeptide(L)'
;MGQSSGRRWFLKSVTALGGAASLPAPAPAAEPHAQHGTRVPSQTYMYLTQPEVAFVEAAVARLIPADELGPGAKEAGVATFIDRQLFGGWGTMAKMYRQGPWPEGTPQQGYQSPLTPQQVYRIGIGEVNAHCAKQYGSSFSALTTAQQ
;
A
#
# COMPACT_ATOMS: atom_id res chain seq x y z
N MET A 1 28.60 -35.33 -27.97
CA MET A 1 27.21 -34.83 -27.93
C MET A 1 26.59 -35.12 -26.57
N GLY A 2 26.49 -34.12 -25.69
CA GLY A 2 25.84 -34.26 -24.37
C GLY A 2 24.35 -33.97 -24.47
N GLN A 3 23.51 -34.93 -24.06
CA GLN A 3 22.05 -34.82 -24.12
C GLN A 3 21.52 -33.92 -22.99
N SER A 4 20.75 -32.89 -23.37
CA SER A 4 19.95 -32.07 -22.45
C SER A 4 18.76 -32.90 -21.92
N SER A 5 18.89 -33.46 -20.72
CA SER A 5 17.77 -34.06 -20.00
C SER A 5 16.83 -32.95 -19.52
N GLY A 6 15.78 -32.70 -20.31
CA GLY A 6 14.90 -31.56 -20.16
C GLY A 6 13.85 -31.76 -19.07
N ARG A 7 13.69 -30.71 -18.26
CA ARG A 7 12.67 -30.40 -17.23
C ARG A 7 11.23 -30.87 -17.51
N ARG A 8 10.91 -31.28 -18.74
CA ARG A 8 9.60 -31.79 -19.19
C ARG A 8 9.35 -33.25 -18.81
N TRP A 9 10.39 -34.04 -18.52
CA TRP A 9 10.21 -35.44 -18.10
C TRP A 9 9.68 -35.54 -16.66
N PHE A 10 10.14 -34.67 -15.75
CA PHE A 10 9.73 -34.67 -14.35
C PHE A 10 8.24 -34.38 -14.14
N LEU A 11 7.62 -33.59 -15.03
CA LEU A 11 6.19 -33.24 -14.95
C LEU A 11 5.26 -34.34 -15.49
N LYS A 12 5.78 -35.42 -16.08
CA LYS A 12 4.97 -36.49 -16.68
C LYS A 12 4.83 -37.74 -15.80
N SER A 13 5.43 -37.77 -14.61
CA SER A 13 5.56 -39.02 -13.82
C SER A 13 4.60 -39.14 -12.63
N VAL A 14 3.41 -38.52 -12.66
CA VAL A 14 2.38 -38.76 -11.63
C VAL A 14 1.11 -39.30 -12.26
N THR A 15 1.12 -40.59 -12.58
CA THR A 15 -0.10 -41.37 -12.82
C THR A 15 0.10 -42.82 -12.36
N ALA A 16 -0.50 -43.18 -11.22
CA ALA A 16 -0.92 -44.53 -10.84
C ALA A 16 -1.88 -44.39 -9.63
N LEU A 17 -3.20 -44.53 -9.80
CA LEU A 17 -4.01 -45.77 -9.77
C LEU A 17 -4.55 -46.11 -8.36
N GLY A 18 -5.86 -45.85 -8.18
CA GLY A 18 -6.82 -46.83 -7.63
C GLY A 18 -6.94 -47.01 -6.12
N GLY A 19 -8.04 -46.49 -5.55
CA GLY A 19 -8.55 -46.89 -4.23
C GLY A 19 -9.84 -46.13 -3.87
N ALA A 20 -11.00 -46.77 -4.07
CA ALA A 20 -12.30 -46.19 -3.77
C ALA A 20 -12.59 -46.21 -2.25
N ALA A 21 -12.77 -45.03 -1.67
CA ALA A 21 -13.53 -44.83 -0.44
C ALA A 21 -14.22 -43.46 -0.54
N SER A 22 -15.50 -43.47 -0.89
CA SER A 22 -16.36 -42.28 -0.88
C SER A 22 -16.64 -41.88 0.58
N LEU A 23 -15.76 -41.05 1.13
CA LEU A 23 -16.08 -40.25 2.31
C LEU A 23 -16.75 -38.96 1.82
N PRO A 24 -17.93 -38.57 2.36
CA PRO A 24 -18.48 -37.26 2.06
C PRO A 24 -17.50 -36.21 2.58
N ALA A 25 -16.84 -35.51 1.67
CA ALA A 25 -16.06 -34.32 2.02
C ALA A 25 -17.05 -33.30 2.60
N PRO A 26 -16.86 -32.81 3.83
CA PRO A 26 -17.63 -31.65 4.28
C PRO A 26 -17.29 -30.52 3.31
N ALA A 27 -18.31 -29.97 2.64
CA ALA A 27 -18.16 -28.73 1.90
C ALA A 27 -17.52 -27.71 2.86
N PRO A 28 -16.49 -26.95 2.44
CA PRO A 28 -16.02 -25.86 3.28
C PRO A 28 -17.22 -24.94 3.48
N ALA A 29 -17.76 -24.93 4.70
CA ALA A 29 -18.71 -23.91 5.09
C ALA A 29 -18.02 -22.59 4.77
N ALA A 30 -18.66 -21.75 3.95
CA ALA A 30 -18.20 -20.40 3.75
C ALA A 30 -18.09 -19.77 5.14
N GLU A 31 -16.86 -19.61 5.62
CA GLU A 31 -16.61 -18.96 6.90
C GLU A 31 -17.28 -17.59 6.78
N PRO A 32 -18.14 -17.21 7.73
CA PRO A 32 -18.72 -15.87 7.72
C PRO A 32 -17.52 -14.92 7.66
N HIS A 33 -17.46 -14.09 6.61
CA HIS A 33 -16.42 -13.08 6.45
C HIS A 33 -16.27 -12.42 7.82
N ALA A 34 -15.11 -12.66 8.45
CA ALA A 34 -14.86 -12.15 9.78
C ALA A 34 -15.22 -10.67 9.74
N GLN A 35 -16.20 -10.29 10.54
CA GLN A 35 -16.49 -8.89 10.78
C GLN A 35 -15.18 -8.32 11.28
N HIS A 36 -14.46 -7.60 10.41
CA HIS A 36 -13.27 -6.85 10.78
C HIS A 36 -13.79 -5.75 11.68
N GLY A 37 -14.01 -6.07 12.96
CA GLY A 37 -14.37 -5.10 13.96
C GLY A 37 -13.37 -3.97 13.87
N THR A 38 -13.88 -2.75 13.77
CA THR A 38 -13.10 -1.51 13.65
C THR A 38 -12.30 -1.30 14.92
N ARG A 39 -11.20 -2.06 15.08
CA ARG A 39 -10.21 -1.77 16.10
C ARG A 39 -9.40 -0.60 15.56
N VAL A 40 -9.83 0.61 15.88
CA VAL A 40 -9.01 1.81 15.73
C VAL A 40 -7.78 1.58 16.63
N PRO A 41 -6.60 1.29 16.08
CA PRO A 41 -5.40 1.13 16.89
C PRO A 41 -5.14 2.46 17.60
N SER A 42 -4.50 2.43 18.77
CA SER A 42 -4.00 3.66 19.40
C SER A 42 -3.28 4.53 18.36
N GLN A 43 -3.78 5.75 18.16
CA GLN A 43 -3.43 6.71 17.11
C GLN A 43 -2.03 7.33 17.32
N THR A 44 -1.06 6.55 17.80
CA THR A 44 0.31 7.01 17.90
C THR A 44 0.99 6.77 16.56
N TYR A 45 1.09 7.85 15.80
CA TYR A 45 1.89 7.91 14.57
C TYR A 45 3.38 7.80 14.91
N MET A 46 4.15 7.08 14.09
CA MET A 46 5.54 6.72 14.33
C MET A 46 6.51 7.51 13.46
N TYR A 47 6.11 7.91 12.26
CA TYR A 47 6.94 8.63 11.30
C TYR A 47 6.42 10.05 11.02
N LEU A 48 5.13 10.17 10.72
CA LEU A 48 4.49 11.43 10.37
C LEU A 48 4.35 12.34 11.58
N THR A 49 4.59 13.62 11.37
CA THR A 49 4.29 14.69 12.35
C THR A 49 2.80 15.01 12.33
N GLN A 50 2.28 15.65 13.39
CA GLN A 50 0.85 15.97 13.48
C GLN A 50 0.30 16.77 12.27
N PRO A 51 1.00 17.78 11.73
CA PRO A 51 0.54 18.48 10.52
C PRO A 51 0.54 17.58 9.27
N GLU A 52 1.52 16.69 9.12
CA GLU A 52 1.60 15.75 8.01
C GLU A 52 0.49 14.68 8.11
N VAL A 53 0.17 14.22 9.33
CA VAL A 53 -0.98 13.35 9.60
C VAL A 53 -2.27 14.02 9.15
N ALA A 54 -2.51 15.27 9.55
CA ALA A 54 -3.71 16.00 9.19
C ALA A 54 -3.85 16.14 7.66
N PHE A 55 -2.73 16.36 6.95
CA PHE A 55 -2.69 16.33 5.50
C PHE A 55 -3.09 14.96 4.94
N VAL A 56 -2.42 13.89 5.38
CA VAL A 56 -2.63 12.54 4.84
C VAL A 56 -4.06 12.09 5.11
N GLU A 57 -4.60 12.31 6.31
CA GLU A 57 -6.00 12.00 6.64
C GLU A 57 -7.01 12.74 5.76
N ALA A 58 -6.79 14.03 5.49
CA ALA A 58 -7.65 14.79 4.58
C ALA A 58 -7.56 14.24 3.15
N ALA A 59 -6.35 13.98 2.65
CA ALA A 59 -6.13 13.46 1.30
C ALA A 59 -6.77 12.07 1.10
N VAL A 60 -6.57 11.13 2.03
CA VAL A 60 -7.14 9.78 1.88
C VAL A 60 -8.66 9.79 2.05
N ALA A 61 -9.21 10.64 2.91
CA ALA A 61 -10.66 10.80 3.06
C ALA A 61 -11.32 11.38 1.80
N ARG A 62 -10.57 12.20 1.03
CA ARG A 62 -11.03 12.71 -0.26
C ARG A 62 -11.09 11.63 -1.34
N LEU A 63 -10.19 10.65 -1.28
CA LEU A 63 -10.11 9.53 -2.22
C LEU A 63 -11.11 8.42 -1.89
N ILE A 64 -11.28 8.11 -0.61
CA ILE A 64 -12.19 7.06 -0.12
C ILE A 64 -13.05 7.68 1.00
N PRO A 65 -14.12 8.40 0.64
CA PRO A 65 -15.05 8.94 1.61
C PRO A 65 -15.86 7.81 2.27
N ALA A 66 -16.36 8.06 3.48
CA ALA A 66 -17.38 7.18 4.07
C ALA A 66 -18.72 7.45 3.39
N ASP A 67 -19.45 6.39 3.04
CA ASP A 67 -20.74 6.47 2.38
C ASP A 67 -21.67 5.32 2.82
N GLU A 68 -22.81 5.17 2.16
CA GLU A 68 -23.79 4.13 2.47
C GLU A 68 -23.27 2.70 2.22
N LEU A 69 -22.21 2.53 1.43
CA LEU A 69 -21.63 1.24 1.08
C LEU A 69 -20.58 0.78 2.10
N GLY A 70 -20.03 1.69 2.91
CA GLY A 70 -19.10 1.28 3.95
C GLY A 70 -18.23 2.38 4.57
N PRO A 71 -17.28 1.97 5.43
CA PRO A 71 -16.34 2.87 6.08
C PRO A 71 -15.41 3.55 5.07
N GLY A 72 -15.08 4.81 5.34
CA GLY A 72 -14.10 5.57 4.55
C GLY A 72 -12.66 5.28 4.98
N ALA A 73 -11.70 5.97 4.37
CA ALA A 73 -10.28 5.80 4.66
C ALA A 73 -9.91 6.07 6.12
N LYS A 74 -10.64 6.98 6.80
CA LYS A 74 -10.39 7.31 8.21
C LYS A 74 -10.75 6.15 9.12
N GLU A 75 -11.96 5.63 8.96
CA GLU A 75 -12.49 4.50 9.72
C GLU A 75 -11.69 3.22 9.43
N ALA A 76 -11.21 3.07 8.19
CA ALA A 76 -10.35 1.97 7.77
C ALA A 76 -8.89 2.09 8.23
N GLY A 77 -8.47 3.19 8.86
CA GLY A 77 -7.12 3.38 9.39
C GLY A 77 -6.03 3.48 8.31
N VAL A 78 -6.37 4.02 7.13
CA VAL A 78 -5.45 4.11 5.98
C VAL A 78 -4.22 4.98 6.32
N ALA A 79 -4.41 6.12 6.99
CA ALA A 79 -3.30 6.98 7.39
C ALA A 79 -2.33 6.27 8.34
N THR A 80 -2.83 5.49 9.30
CA THR A 80 -2.03 4.66 10.20
C THR A 80 -1.25 3.58 9.45
N PHE A 81 -1.85 2.97 8.43
CA PHE A 81 -1.14 2.02 7.58
C PHE A 81 0.01 2.70 6.83
N ILE A 82 -0.25 3.84 6.19
CA ILE A 82 0.77 4.62 5.46
C ILE A 82 1.91 5.00 6.40
N ASP A 83 1.62 5.55 7.57
CA ASP A 83 2.62 5.93 8.57
C ASP A 83 3.54 4.76 8.95
N ARG A 84 2.96 3.58 9.18
CA ARG A 84 3.74 2.38 9.51
C ARG A 84 4.59 1.88 8.34
N GLN A 85 4.10 1.99 7.11
CA GLN A 85 4.91 1.68 5.92
C GLN A 85 6.08 2.65 5.81
N LEU A 86 5.83 3.95 6.03
CA LEU A 86 6.85 4.98 6.01
C LEU A 86 7.86 4.81 7.14
N PHE A 87 7.43 4.43 8.35
CA PHE A 87 8.33 4.11 9.45
C PHE A 87 9.18 2.87 9.18
N GLY A 88 8.62 1.88 8.47
CA GLY A 88 9.27 0.61 8.16
C GLY A 88 10.34 0.68 7.06
N GLY A 89 10.91 -0.49 6.76
CA GLY A 89 11.96 -0.63 5.74
C GLY A 89 11.53 -0.30 4.31
N TRP A 90 10.21 -0.27 4.04
CA TRP A 90 9.70 0.26 2.77
C TRP A 90 9.97 1.76 2.66
N GLY A 91 9.64 2.52 3.71
CA GLY A 91 9.82 3.97 3.74
C GLY A 91 11.27 4.43 3.56
N THR A 92 12.23 3.66 4.08
CA THR A 92 13.67 3.92 3.90
C THR A 92 14.27 3.24 2.66
N MET A 93 13.47 2.45 1.93
CA MET A 93 13.93 1.60 0.83
C MET A 93 15.10 0.68 1.25
N ALA A 94 15.02 0.09 2.44
CA ALA A 94 16.10 -0.68 3.06
C ALA A 94 16.61 -1.87 2.21
N LYS A 95 15.78 -2.39 1.30
CA LYS A 95 16.10 -3.54 0.44
C LYS A 95 16.38 -3.16 -1.01
N MET A 96 16.30 -1.87 -1.38
CA MET A 96 16.48 -1.43 -2.76
C MET A 96 17.90 -0.93 -2.99
N TYR A 97 18.40 -1.12 -4.21
CA TYR A 97 19.62 -0.47 -4.66
C TYR A 97 19.35 1.03 -4.86
N ARG A 98 20.13 1.88 -4.19
CA ARG A 98 19.93 3.35 -4.18
C ARG A 98 21.19 4.13 -4.50
N GLN A 99 22.25 3.47 -4.98
CA GLN A 99 23.41 4.23 -5.43
C GLN A 99 23.12 4.78 -6.82
N GLY A 100 23.58 6.01 -7.05
CA GLY A 100 23.51 6.60 -8.38
C GLY A 100 24.43 5.90 -9.39
N PRO A 101 24.49 6.44 -10.62
CA PRO A 101 23.79 7.64 -11.09
C PRO A 101 22.28 7.42 -11.30
N TRP A 102 21.48 8.49 -11.21
CA TRP A 102 20.03 8.49 -11.50
C TRP A 102 19.75 9.26 -12.81
N PRO A 103 20.06 8.66 -13.98
CA PRO A 103 19.72 9.27 -15.26
C PRO A 103 18.21 9.28 -15.47
N GLU A 104 17.75 10.08 -16.43
CA GLU A 104 16.38 9.98 -16.92
C GLU A 104 16.15 8.59 -17.52
N GLY A 105 15.19 7.85 -16.98
CA GLY A 105 14.90 6.49 -17.38
C GLY A 105 13.99 6.41 -18.60
N THR A 106 13.94 5.24 -19.25
CA THR A 106 12.90 4.96 -20.25
C THR A 106 11.56 4.65 -19.58
N PRO A 107 10.42 4.78 -20.28
CA PRO A 107 9.11 4.48 -19.69
C PRO A 107 8.96 3.06 -19.14
N GLN A 108 9.76 2.10 -19.62
CA GLN A 108 9.72 0.70 -19.19
C GLN A 108 10.55 0.43 -17.92
N GLN A 109 11.38 1.37 -17.46
CA GLN A 109 12.31 1.19 -16.35
C GLN A 109 11.70 1.49 -14.97
N GLY A 110 10.44 1.94 -14.90
CA GLY A 110 9.76 2.18 -13.63
C GLY A 110 10.39 3.32 -12.81
N TYR A 111 10.44 3.14 -11.49
CA TYR A 111 10.89 4.19 -10.56
C TYR A 111 12.41 4.40 -10.60
N GLN A 112 12.86 5.60 -10.97
CA GLN A 112 14.28 5.95 -11.12
C GLN A 112 14.73 7.10 -10.20
N SER A 113 13.90 7.54 -9.25
CA SER A 113 14.23 8.66 -8.37
C SER A 113 15.18 8.25 -7.24
N PRO A 114 16.11 9.15 -6.81
CA PRO A 114 16.94 8.96 -5.62
C PRO A 114 16.14 8.99 -4.31
N LEU A 115 14.93 9.55 -4.32
CA LEU A 115 14.18 9.84 -3.12
C LEU A 115 13.55 8.57 -2.54
N THR A 116 13.68 8.36 -1.23
CA THR A 116 12.92 7.33 -0.52
C THR A 116 11.44 7.72 -0.41
N PRO A 117 10.51 6.76 -0.23
CA PRO A 117 9.12 7.08 0.02
C PRO A 117 8.94 8.06 1.19
N GLN A 118 9.72 7.91 2.27
CA GLN A 118 9.78 8.89 3.37
C GLN A 118 10.04 10.33 2.88
N GLN A 119 11.03 10.51 2.01
CA GLN A 119 11.39 11.81 1.46
C GLN A 119 10.33 12.34 0.50
N VAL A 120 9.80 11.48 -0.39
CA VAL A 120 8.73 11.84 -1.31
C VAL A 120 7.51 12.36 -0.56
N TYR A 121 7.08 11.68 0.50
CA TYR A 121 5.94 12.13 1.32
C TYR A 121 6.22 13.50 1.96
N ARG A 122 7.35 13.69 2.65
CA ARG A 122 7.64 14.99 3.28
C ARG A 122 7.71 16.14 2.29
N ILE A 123 8.43 15.93 1.18
CA ILE A 123 8.58 16.97 0.14
C ILE A 123 7.22 17.26 -0.50
N GLY A 124 6.50 16.22 -0.93
CA GLY A 124 5.19 16.37 -1.57
C GLY A 124 4.16 17.07 -0.68
N ILE A 125 4.08 16.68 0.60
CA ILE A 125 3.19 17.33 1.58
C ILE A 125 3.57 18.81 1.75
N GLY A 126 4.87 19.09 1.85
CA GLY A 126 5.38 20.47 1.96
C GLY A 126 5.01 21.33 0.75
N GLU A 127 5.25 20.83 -0.46
CA GLU A 127 4.96 21.53 -1.72
C GLU A 127 3.47 21.79 -1.90
N VAL A 128 2.62 20.79 -1.63
CA VAL A 128 1.15 20.96 -1.72
C VAL A 128 0.68 21.99 -0.71
N ASN A 129 1.13 21.90 0.55
CA ASN A 129 0.75 22.90 1.56
C ASN A 129 1.24 24.30 1.21
N ALA A 130 2.45 24.44 0.65
CA ALA A 130 2.96 25.72 0.19
C ALA A 130 2.12 26.29 -0.96
N HIS A 131 1.68 25.44 -1.89
CA HIS A 131 0.76 25.84 -2.96
C HIS A 131 -0.60 26.29 -2.40
N CYS A 132 -1.21 25.49 -1.52
CA CYS A 132 -2.48 25.82 -0.89
C CYS A 132 -2.41 27.11 -0.08
N ALA A 133 -1.31 27.33 0.65
CA ALA A 133 -1.10 28.56 1.42
C ALA A 133 -1.05 29.79 0.50
N LYS A 134 -0.37 29.69 -0.65
CA LYS A 134 -0.30 30.78 -1.64
C LYS A 134 -1.65 31.07 -2.30
N GLN A 135 -2.40 30.02 -2.63
CA GLN A 135 -3.64 30.13 -3.41
C GLN A 135 -4.87 30.44 -2.55
N TYR A 136 -4.94 29.87 -1.36
CA TYR A 136 -6.13 29.86 -0.50
C TYR A 136 -5.89 30.42 0.91
N GLY A 137 -4.64 30.75 1.27
CA GLY A 137 -4.28 31.29 2.59
C GLY A 137 -4.24 30.25 3.72
N SER A 138 -4.39 28.96 3.41
CA SER A 138 -4.49 27.86 4.39
C SER A 138 -3.75 26.60 3.91
N SER A 139 -3.41 25.70 4.83
CA SER A 139 -2.90 24.36 4.49
C SER A 139 -3.99 23.52 3.82
N PHE A 140 -3.59 22.52 3.03
CA PHE A 140 -4.52 21.65 2.30
C PHE A 140 -5.59 21.03 3.23
N SER A 141 -5.18 20.54 4.40
CA SER A 141 -6.07 19.91 5.39
C SER A 141 -7.12 20.85 5.98
N ALA A 142 -6.93 22.17 5.87
CA ALA A 142 -7.86 23.19 6.36
C ALA A 142 -8.77 23.75 5.26
N LEU A 143 -8.61 23.31 4.01
CA LEU A 143 -9.48 23.69 2.91
C LEU A 143 -10.81 22.95 2.96
N THR A 144 -11.82 23.50 2.27
CA THR A 144 -13.08 22.79 2.05
C THR A 144 -12.88 21.59 1.12
N THR A 145 -13.75 20.60 1.18
CA THR A 145 -13.68 19.41 0.29
C THR A 145 -13.69 19.76 -1.20
N ALA A 146 -14.32 20.86 -1.59
CA ALA A 146 -14.33 21.32 -2.98
C ALA A 146 -13.01 21.96 -3.42
N GLN A 147 -12.21 22.45 -2.47
CA GLN A 147 -10.89 23.04 -2.70
C GLN A 147 -9.75 22.02 -2.52
N GLN A 148 -10.04 20.87 -1.90
CA GLN A 148 -9.15 19.71 -1.76
C GLN A 148 -9.23 18.80 -3.00
#